data_AF-A0A520A3W2-F1
#
_entry.id   AF-A0A520A3W2-F1
#
_cell.length_a   1.000
_cell.length_b   1.000
_cell.length_c   1.000
_cell.angle_alpha   90.00
_cell.angle_beta   90.00
_cell.angle_gamma   90.00
#
_symmetry.space_group_name_H-M   'P 1'
#
loop_
_entity.id
_entity.type
_entity.pdbx_description
1 polymer ?
#
loop_
_entity_poly.entity_id
_entity_poly.type
_entity_poly.pdbx_seq_one_letter_code
_entity_poly.pdbx_strand_id
1 'polypeptide(L)'
;MIKNIEKDVKYFIDLGTARNIAKVKLNGIEVGGAWTPPYRLELTKALKKGNNKLEIKVTNNWVNRLIGDSRLPKERRQTSALFGPDQAEGLESSGLFGPVKIELIAR
;
A
#
# COMPACT_ATOMS: atom_id res chain seq x y z
N MET A 1 18.26 11.12 1.87
CA MET A 1 18.39 12.05 0.72
C MET A 1 19.21 11.36 -0.37
N ILE A 2 18.78 11.39 -1.62
CA ILE A 2 19.47 10.71 -2.72
C ILE A 2 20.62 11.60 -3.22
N LYS A 3 21.86 11.19 -2.95
CA LYS A 3 23.06 11.97 -3.28
C LYS A 3 23.42 11.89 -4.76
N ASN A 4 23.29 10.70 -5.36
CA ASN A 4 23.53 10.46 -6.77
C ASN A 4 22.48 9.53 -7.36
N ILE A 5 22.23 9.67 -8.66
CA ILE A 5 21.42 8.72 -9.44
C ILE A 5 22.38 8.12 -10.46
N GLU A 6 22.61 6.83 -10.34
CA GLU A 6 23.54 6.09 -11.20
C GLU A 6 22.95 5.93 -12.59
N LYS A 7 23.81 6.12 -13.61
CA LYS A 7 23.44 5.78 -14.98
C LYS A 7 23.46 4.25 -15.10
N ASP A 8 22.51 3.70 -15.86
CA ASP A 8 22.35 2.26 -16.11
C ASP A 8 21.88 1.39 -14.93
N VAL A 9 21.41 2.01 -13.84
CA VAL A 9 20.76 1.33 -12.71
C VAL A 9 19.26 1.61 -12.70
N LYS A 10 18.46 0.59 -12.40
CA LYS A 10 17.03 0.76 -12.12
C LYS A 10 16.80 0.84 -10.62
N TYR A 11 15.92 1.76 -10.23
CA TYR A 11 15.50 1.94 -8.85
C TYR A 11 14.10 1.35 -8.68
N PHE A 12 13.93 0.50 -7.68
CA PHE A 12 12.64 -0.07 -7.31
C PHE A 12 12.30 0.32 -5.88
N ILE A 13 11.01 0.49 -5.60
CA ILE A 13 10.48 0.48 -4.25
C ILE A 13 9.87 -0.90 -3.99
N ASP A 14 10.31 -1.54 -2.91
CA ASP A 14 9.69 -2.72 -2.34
C ASP A 14 8.90 -2.29 -1.10
N LEU A 15 7.59 -2.54 -1.11
CA LEU A 15 6.70 -2.16 -0.02
C LEU A 15 6.70 -3.19 1.12
N GLY A 16 7.41 -4.31 0.97
CA GLY A 16 7.28 -5.48 1.83
C GLY A 16 5.88 -6.07 1.68
N THR A 17 5.01 -5.83 2.66
CA THR A 17 3.61 -6.26 2.62
C THR A 17 2.66 -5.07 2.80
N ALA A 18 1.72 -4.94 1.87
CA ALA A 18 0.54 -4.08 2.02
C ALA A 18 -0.72 -4.96 2.04
N ARG A 19 -1.60 -4.75 3.02
CA ARG A 19 -2.91 -5.42 3.08
C ARG A 19 -4.00 -4.43 2.66
N ASN A 20 -4.50 -4.45 1.42
CA ASN A 20 -4.31 -5.46 0.34
C ASN A 20 -3.65 -4.93 -0.93
N ILE A 21 -3.85 -3.64 -1.25
CA ILE A 21 -3.31 -3.02 -2.47
C ILE A 21 -2.72 -1.67 -2.09
N ALA A 22 -1.61 -1.30 -2.73
CA ALA A 22 -0.96 0.00 -2.55
C ALA A 22 -0.73 0.71 -3.88
N LYS A 23 -1.12 1.98 -3.97
CA LYS A 23 -0.72 2.88 -5.06
C LYS A 23 0.42 3.77 -4.62
N VAL A 24 1.43 3.91 -5.46
CA VAL A 24 2.62 4.71 -5.18
C VAL A 24 2.69 5.93 -6.09
N LYS A 25 2.93 7.09 -5.48
CA LYS A 25 3.32 8.32 -6.18
C LYS A 25 4.67 8.81 -5.66
N LEU A 26 5.52 9.25 -6.56
CA LEU A 26 6.81 9.84 -6.24
C LEU A 26 6.90 11.24 -6.86
N ASN A 27 7.14 12.25 -6.05
CA ASN A 27 7.20 13.66 -6.48
C ASN A 27 5.93 14.11 -7.24
N GLY A 28 4.76 13.58 -6.85
CA GLY A 28 3.48 13.84 -7.51
C GLY A 28 3.19 12.99 -8.75
N ILE A 29 4.18 12.24 -9.25
CA ILE A 29 4.03 11.36 -10.42
C ILE A 29 3.52 9.99 -9.96
N GLU A 30 2.44 9.49 -10.56
CA GLU A 30 1.93 8.15 -10.30
C GLU A 30 2.84 7.09 -10.92
N VAL A 31 3.38 6.21 -10.07
CA VAL A 31 4.34 5.17 -10.48
C VAL A 31 3.63 3.86 -10.79
N GLY A 32 2.53 3.57 -10.08
CA GLY A 32 1.72 2.38 -10.31
C GLY A 32 1.02 1.88 -9.05
N GLY A 33 0.43 0.68 -9.17
CA GLY A 33 -0.21 -0.03 -8.07
C GLY A 33 0.35 -1.44 -7.90
N ALA A 34 0.66 -1.82 -6.65
CA ALA A 34 1.08 -3.15 -6.26
C ALA A 34 -0.07 -3.86 -5.51
N TRP A 35 -0.52 -4.99 -6.05
CA TRP A 35 -1.69 -5.73 -5.54
C TRP A 35 -1.42 -7.21 -5.27
N THR A 36 -0.26 -7.72 -5.68
CA THR A 36 0.17 -9.11 -5.47
C THR A 36 1.69 -9.15 -5.28
N PRO A 37 2.25 -10.13 -4.54
CA PRO A 37 3.68 -10.30 -4.43
C PRO A 37 4.42 -10.51 -5.77
N PRO A 38 5.65 -9.98 -5.91
CA PRO A 38 6.28 -9.02 -4.99
C PRO A 38 5.61 -7.64 -5.07
N TYR A 39 5.40 -6.96 -3.93
CA TYR A 39 4.80 -5.63 -3.87
C TYR A 39 5.79 -4.54 -4.26
N ARG A 40 6.21 -4.57 -5.53
CA ARG A 40 7.36 -3.83 -6.05
C ARG A 40 7.00 -2.98 -7.26
N LEU A 41 7.52 -1.76 -7.32
CA LEU A 41 7.31 -0.83 -8.44
C LEU A 41 8.61 -0.13 -8.85
N GLU A 42 8.81 0.10 -10.15
CA GLU A 42 9.99 0.81 -10.67
C GLU A 42 9.86 2.33 -10.48
N LEU A 43 10.78 2.94 -9.72
CA LEU A 43 10.82 4.38 -9.46
C LEU A 43 11.70 5.18 -10.43
N THR A 44 12.53 4.52 -11.25
CA THR A 44 13.66 5.12 -12.00
C THR A 44 13.30 6.45 -12.68
N LYS A 45 12.15 6.51 -13.35
CA LYS A 45 11.72 7.69 -14.13
C LYS A 45 11.22 8.86 -13.28
N ALA A 46 10.75 8.63 -12.06
CA ALA A 46 10.18 9.65 -11.18
C ALA A 46 11.15 10.13 -10.09
N LEU A 47 12.31 9.47 -9.97
CA LEU A 47 13.34 9.76 -8.98
C LEU A 47 14.11 11.04 -9.32
N LYS A 48 14.41 11.86 -8.32
CA LYS A 48 15.28 13.03 -8.47
C LYS A 48 16.39 13.06 -7.41
N LYS A 49 17.49 13.76 -7.72
CA LYS A 49 18.55 14.04 -6.73
C LYS A 49 17.97 14.88 -5.58
N GLY A 50 18.47 14.64 -4.37
CA GLY A 50 18.03 15.33 -3.17
C GLY A 50 16.82 14.65 -2.50
N ASN A 51 15.90 15.48 -2.01
CA ASN A 51 14.70 15.02 -1.30
C ASN A 51 13.62 14.61 -2.30
N ASN A 52 12.99 13.47 -2.03
CA ASN A 52 11.86 12.97 -2.80
C ASN A 52 10.64 12.88 -1.88
N LYS A 53 9.48 13.30 -2.37
CA LYS A 53 8.21 13.13 -1.66
C LYS A 53 7.59 11.82 -2.12
N LEU A 54 7.50 10.85 -1.21
CA LEU A 54 6.87 9.56 -1.46
C LEU A 54 5.46 9.58 -0.85
N GLU A 55 4.45 9.23 -1.65
CA GLU A 55 3.08 9.04 -1.19
C GLU A 55 2.65 7.61 -1.52
N ILE A 56 2.18 6.88 -0.50
CA ILE A 56 1.67 5.52 -0.64
C ILE A 56 0.22 5.53 -0.15
N LYS A 57 -0.71 5.20 -1.04
CA LYS A 57 -2.12 5.03 -0.70
C LYS A 57 -2.42 3.54 -0.58
N VAL A 58 -2.76 3.09 0.62
CA VAL A 58 -3.13 1.69 0.88
C VAL A 58 -4.64 1.55 1.00
N THR A 59 -5.17 0.52 0.38
CA THR A 59 -6.59 0.15 0.44
C THR A 59 -6.70 -1.26 1.03
N ASN A 60 -7.46 -1.40 2.12
CA ASN A 60 -7.87 -2.68 2.71
C ASN A 60 -9.30 -3.05 2.28
N ASN A 61 -9.83 -4.15 2.82
CA ASN A 61 -11.22 -4.57 2.58
C ASN A 61 -12.20 -4.00 3.62
N TRP A 62 -13.48 -4.33 3.43
CA TRP A 62 -14.56 -3.90 4.31
C TRP A 62 -14.72 -4.74 5.58
N VAL A 63 -13.99 -5.86 5.73
CA VAL A 63 -14.23 -6.86 6.79
C VAL A 63 -14.20 -6.22 8.18
N ASN A 64 -13.16 -5.45 8.49
CA ASN A 64 -13.04 -4.79 9.79
C ASN A 64 -14.18 -3.79 10.06
N ARG A 65 -14.64 -3.08 9.03
CA ARG A 65 -15.74 -2.11 9.17
C ARG A 65 -17.07 -2.82 9.37
N LEU A 66 -17.32 -3.91 8.64
CA LEU A 66 -18.52 -4.74 8.77
C LEU A 66 -18.60 -5.40 10.16
N ILE A 67 -17.49 -5.95 10.66
CA ILE A 67 -17.40 -6.50 12.02
C ILE A 67 -17.63 -5.40 13.07
N GLY A 68 -17.07 -4.20 12.86
CA GLY A 68 -17.29 -3.08 13.77
C GLY A 68 -18.77 -2.64 13.82
N ASP A 69 -19.43 -2.56 12.66
CA ASP A 69 -20.84 -2.17 12.58
C ASP A 69 -21.79 -3.25 13.11
N SER A 70 -21.46 -4.54 12.96
CA SER A 70 -22.31 -5.61 13.45
C SER A 70 -22.49 -5.59 14.97
N ARG A 71 -21.53 -4.98 15.69
CA ARG A 71 -21.55 -4.76 17.14
C ARG A 71 -22.42 -3.57 17.56
N LEU A 72 -22.90 -2.75 16.63
CA LEU A 72 -23.76 -1.61 16.89
C LEU A 72 -25.26 -2.01 16.82
N PRO A 73 -26.15 -1.26 17.51
CA PRO A 73 -27.59 -1.31 17.23
C PRO A 73 -27.88 -1.03 15.76
N LYS A 74 -28.94 -1.64 15.21
CA LYS A 74 -29.25 -1.62 13.78
C LYS A 74 -29.32 -0.20 13.20
N GLU A 75 -29.84 0.74 13.98
CA GLU A 75 -30.07 2.15 13.61
C GLU A 75 -28.77 2.95 13.50
N ARG A 76 -27.67 2.43 14.04
CA ARG A 76 -26.34 3.06 14.03
C ARG A 76 -25.37 2.41 13.05
N ARG A 77 -25.77 1.33 12.37
CA ARG A 77 -24.93 0.64 11.38
C ARG A 77 -24.89 1.48 10.10
N GLN A 78 -23.69 1.73 9.60
CA GLN A 78 -23.49 2.46 8.34
C GLN A 78 -23.31 1.52 7.15
N THR A 79 -22.97 0.26 7.42
CA THR A 79 -22.73 -0.77 6.41
C THR A 79 -23.79 -1.87 6.49
N SER A 80 -24.06 -2.46 5.33
CA SER A 80 -24.97 -3.60 5.16
C SER A 80 -24.38 -4.55 4.12
N ALA A 81 -24.50 -5.85 4.35
CA ALA A 81 -24.04 -6.90 3.46
C ALA A 81 -25.05 -8.05 3.46
N LEU A 82 -25.30 -8.65 2.30
CA LEU A 82 -26.13 -9.86 2.19
C LEU A 82 -25.51 -11.04 2.96
N PHE A 83 -24.19 -11.16 2.84
CA PHE A 83 -23.38 -12.13 3.58
C PHE A 83 -22.19 -11.36 4.19
N GLY A 84 -22.21 -11.19 5.51
CA GLY A 84 -21.16 -10.50 6.26
C GLY A 84 -20.04 -11.45 6.70
N PRO A 85 -18.88 -10.92 7.10
CA PRO A 85 -17.80 -11.72 7.67
C PRO A 85 -18.23 -12.37 9.00
N ASP A 86 -17.65 -13.53 9.31
CA ASP A 86 -17.83 -14.17 10.62
C ASP A 86 -17.15 -13.32 11.70
N GLN A 87 -17.88 -13.02 12.76
CA GLN A 87 -17.37 -12.24 13.88
C GLN A 87 -16.34 -13.03 14.71
N ALA A 88 -16.40 -14.36 14.66
CA ALA A 88 -15.48 -15.24 15.38
C ALA A 88 -14.06 -15.26 14.76
N GLU A 89 -13.95 -14.97 13.46
CA GLU A 89 -12.65 -14.92 12.74
C GLU A 89 -11.79 -13.70 13.15
N GLY A 90 -12.38 -12.70 13.79
CA GLY A 90 -11.68 -11.52 14.29
C GLY A 90 -11.39 -10.47 13.20
N LEU A 91 -10.59 -9.46 13.56
CA LEU A 91 -10.22 -8.39 12.62
C LEU A 91 -9.06 -8.83 11.72
N GLU A 92 -9.13 -8.45 10.46
CA GLU A 92 -8.03 -8.61 9.51
C GLU A 92 -6.94 -7.55 9.71
N SER A 93 -5.70 -7.95 9.43
CA SER A 93 -4.56 -7.04 9.31
C SER A 93 -4.77 -6.04 8.18
N SER A 94 -4.58 -4.74 8.43
CA SER A 94 -4.73 -3.68 7.42
C SER A 94 -3.57 -2.67 7.44
N GLY A 95 -3.23 -2.14 6.26
CA GLY A 95 -2.24 -1.08 6.12
C GLY A 95 -0.91 -1.53 5.50
N LEU A 96 0.12 -0.70 5.69
CA LEU A 96 1.47 -0.90 5.17
C LEU A 96 2.37 -1.47 6.27
N PHE A 97 2.68 -2.76 6.19
CA PHE A 97 3.48 -3.47 7.18
C PHE A 97 4.98 -3.29 6.95
N GLY A 98 5.39 -3.08 5.71
CA GLY A 98 6.80 -2.91 5.37
C GLY A 98 7.61 -4.20 5.57
N PRO A 99 8.93 -4.10 5.75
CA PRO A 99 9.71 -2.86 5.64
C PRO A 99 9.63 -2.27 4.23
N VAL A 100 9.55 -0.94 4.12
CA VAL A 100 9.62 -0.24 2.83
C VAL A 100 11.09 0.00 2.48
N LYS A 101 11.53 -0.51 1.34
CA LYS A 101 12.93 -0.46 0.90
C LYS A 101 13.05 0.10 -0.51
N ILE A 102 14.19 0.73 -0.78
CA ILE A 102 14.60 1.08 -2.13
C ILE A 102 15.69 0.09 -2.55
N GLU A 103 15.50 -0.54 -3.70
CA GLU A 103 16.44 -1.48 -4.27
C GLU A 103 17.05 -0.93 -5.56
N LEU A 104 18.34 -1.17 -5.72
CA LEU A 104 19.10 -0.82 -6.91
C LEU A 104 19.37 -2.11 -7.67
N ILE A 105 18.97 -2.16 -8.94
CA ILE A 105 19.23 -3.29 -9.82
C ILE A 105 20.04 -2.76 -11.00
N ALA A 106 21.32 -3.11 -11.02
CA ALA A 106 22.20 -2.85 -12.14
C ALA A 106 21.79 -3.70 -13.35
N ARG A 107 21.98 -3.16 -14.55
CA ARG A 107 21.87 -3.94 -15.79
C ARG A 107 23.06 -4.86 -16.01
#